data_AF-A0A924DV68-F1
#
_entry.id   AF-A0A924DV68-F1
#
_cell.length_a   1.000
_cell.length_b   1.000
_cell.length_c   1.000
_cell.angle_alpha   90.00
_cell.angle_beta   90.00
_cell.angle_gamma   90.00
#
_symmetry.space_group_name_H-M   'P 1'
#
loop_
_entity.id
_entity.type
_entity.pdbx_description
1 polymer ?
#
loop_
_entity_poly.entity_id
_entity_poly.type
_entity_poly.pdbx_seq_one_letter_code
_entity_poly.pdbx_strand_id
1 'polypeptide(L)'
;MTFDPRHRSKAITEGPARAPARAMLHGIGFSPEDLKKPIIGIANTWTEVMPCNFHLRKLAEWVKAGVRAAGGTPMEFNTIAVSDGVIMGTEGMKASLISREVIADSIELVGRGHLFDAVICLVGCDKTLPGAAMALLRLDVPGLVLYGGSIAPGRFEGRDVTIQDVFEAVGAHAAGKMSAEALAELEAAACPGAGACGAQFTANTMALTLEFLGMSPVGYATILAEDPRKEAASRAAGALAVRLLNEGVFPRQLITPKSFENAIASVATTGGSTNAVLHLLALAQ
;
A
#
# COMPACT_ATOMS: atom_id res chain seq x y z
N MET A 1 30.66 0.09 13.39
CA MET A 1 30.57 -0.95 12.35
C MET A 1 29.59 -0.46 11.31
N THR A 2 29.93 -0.52 10.02
CA THR A 2 29.03 -0.18 8.92
C THR A 2 27.95 -1.25 8.80
N PHE A 3 26.68 -0.85 8.70
CA PHE A 3 25.55 -1.75 8.50
C PHE A 3 25.73 -2.58 7.23
N ASP A 4 25.42 -3.89 7.26
CA ASP A 4 25.48 -4.77 6.10
C ASP A 4 24.13 -4.78 5.37
N PRO A 5 24.03 -4.27 4.13
CA PRO A 5 22.78 -4.28 3.39
C PRO A 5 22.21 -5.68 3.13
N ARG A 6 23.01 -6.74 3.24
CA ARG A 6 22.56 -8.14 3.09
C ARG A 6 22.44 -8.86 4.44
N HIS A 7 22.04 -8.14 5.48
CA HIS A 7 21.97 -8.64 6.85
C HIS A 7 21.03 -9.84 7.09
N ARG A 8 20.06 -10.12 6.19
CA ARG A 8 19.13 -11.25 6.33
C ARG A 8 19.26 -12.27 5.20
N SER A 9 19.28 -11.82 3.95
CA SER A 9 19.20 -12.72 2.79
C SER A 9 20.41 -13.63 2.62
N LYS A 10 21.58 -13.29 3.18
CA LYS A 10 22.77 -14.16 3.16
C LYS A 10 22.50 -15.53 3.73
N ALA A 11 21.63 -15.64 4.74
CA ALA A 11 21.29 -16.90 5.37
C ALA A 11 20.66 -17.92 4.41
N ILE A 12 20.03 -17.47 3.32
CA ILE A 12 19.43 -18.35 2.29
C ILE A 12 20.18 -18.32 0.95
N THR A 13 21.13 -17.40 0.77
CA THR A 13 21.85 -17.23 -0.50
C THR A 13 23.32 -17.62 -0.44
N GLU A 14 23.98 -17.64 0.72
CA GLU A 14 25.43 -17.85 0.82
C GLU A 14 25.83 -19.25 1.30
N GLY A 15 26.99 -19.70 0.81
CA GLY A 15 27.61 -20.96 1.20
C GLY A 15 27.10 -22.21 0.46
N PRO A 16 27.86 -23.32 0.51
CA PRO A 16 27.48 -24.57 -0.17
C PRO A 16 26.16 -25.16 0.34
N ALA A 17 25.90 -25.09 1.65
CA ALA A 17 24.68 -25.61 2.28
C ALA A 17 23.39 -24.94 1.80
N ARG A 18 23.48 -23.76 1.16
CA ARG A 18 22.33 -23.05 0.58
C ARG A 18 22.17 -23.29 -0.93
N ALA A 19 22.88 -24.24 -1.52
CA ALA A 19 22.69 -24.62 -2.92
C ALA A 19 21.24 -25.04 -3.25
N PRO A 20 20.51 -25.81 -2.41
CA PRO A 20 19.10 -26.14 -2.69
C PRO A 20 18.19 -24.90 -2.77
N ALA A 21 18.38 -23.93 -1.86
CA ALA A 21 17.61 -22.69 -1.87
C ALA A 21 17.90 -21.87 -3.15
N ARG A 22 19.17 -21.72 -3.52
CA ARG A 22 19.55 -21.06 -4.78
C ARG A 22 19.01 -21.79 -6.01
N ALA A 23 19.00 -23.12 -6.03
CA ALA A 23 18.42 -23.89 -7.14
C ALA A 23 16.93 -23.56 -7.35
N MET A 24 16.15 -23.45 -6.27
CA MET A 24 14.76 -23.01 -6.35
C MET A 24 14.64 -21.56 -6.86
N LEU A 25 15.50 -20.65 -6.39
CA LEU A 25 15.53 -19.25 -6.84
C LEU A 25 15.94 -19.12 -8.32
N HIS A 26 16.84 -19.97 -8.80
CA HIS A 26 17.18 -20.06 -10.23
C HIS A 26 15.97 -20.52 -11.06
N GLY A 27 15.15 -21.44 -10.54
CA GLY A 27 13.93 -21.90 -11.19
C GLY A 27 12.89 -20.80 -11.46
N ILE A 28 12.93 -19.70 -10.71
CA ILE A 28 12.08 -18.52 -10.92
C ILE A 28 12.82 -17.34 -11.57
N GLY A 29 14.00 -17.60 -12.14
CA GLY A 29 14.70 -16.67 -13.03
C GLY A 29 15.76 -15.77 -12.37
N PHE A 30 16.13 -15.98 -11.10
CA PHE A 30 17.23 -15.22 -10.49
C PHE A 30 18.59 -15.76 -10.94
N SER A 31 19.47 -14.88 -11.40
CA SER A 31 20.85 -15.24 -11.73
C SER A 31 21.73 -15.34 -10.47
N PRO A 32 22.91 -16.00 -10.53
CA PRO A 32 23.89 -15.95 -9.44
C PRO A 32 24.26 -14.51 -9.03
N GLU A 33 24.22 -13.57 -9.97
CA GLU A 33 24.57 -12.17 -9.76
C GLU A 33 23.47 -11.42 -9.01
N ASP A 34 22.21 -11.78 -9.24
CA ASP A 34 21.08 -11.24 -8.49
C ASP A 34 21.10 -11.71 -7.04
N LEU A 35 21.48 -12.97 -6.80
CA LEU A 35 21.52 -13.54 -5.45
C LEU A 35 22.71 -13.05 -4.59
N LYS A 36 23.64 -12.29 -5.20
CA LYS A 36 24.73 -11.59 -4.49
C LYS A 36 24.35 -10.18 -4.04
N LYS A 37 23.19 -9.66 -4.47
CA LYS A 37 22.65 -8.35 -4.09
C LYS A 37 21.66 -8.47 -2.93
N PRO A 38 21.33 -7.38 -2.23
CA PRO A 38 20.24 -7.40 -1.26
C PRO A 38 18.91 -7.75 -1.91
N ILE A 39 18.12 -8.57 -1.21
CA ILE A 39 16.81 -9.00 -1.68
C ILE A 39 15.74 -8.08 -1.09
N ILE A 40 14.99 -7.42 -1.96
CA ILE A 40 13.92 -6.48 -1.58
C ILE A 40 12.57 -7.13 -1.84
N GLY A 41 11.83 -7.41 -0.77
CA GLY A 41 10.46 -7.89 -0.87
C GLY A 41 9.53 -6.78 -1.36
N ILE A 42 8.67 -7.07 -2.34
CA ILE A 42 7.61 -6.16 -2.77
C ILE A 42 6.28 -6.80 -2.39
N ALA A 43 5.72 -6.36 -1.28
CA ALA A 43 4.43 -6.81 -0.76
C ALA A 43 3.31 -6.09 -1.50
N ASN A 44 2.73 -6.74 -2.51
CA ASN A 44 1.65 -6.19 -3.30
C ASN A 44 0.27 -6.55 -2.70
N THR A 45 -0.70 -5.67 -2.86
CA THR A 45 -2.11 -5.90 -2.48
C THR A 45 -3.02 -5.85 -3.70
N TRP A 46 -2.47 -6.14 -4.89
CA TRP A 46 -3.19 -6.11 -6.15
C TRP A 46 -4.32 -7.14 -6.17
N THR A 47 -5.45 -6.75 -6.76
CA THR A 47 -6.62 -7.60 -6.99
C THR A 47 -7.55 -6.99 -8.04
N GLU A 48 -8.36 -7.82 -8.70
CA GLU A 48 -9.35 -7.40 -9.72
C GLU A 48 -10.74 -7.16 -9.14
N VAL A 49 -10.94 -7.39 -7.84
CA VAL A 49 -12.26 -7.27 -7.19
C VAL A 49 -12.67 -5.81 -6.91
N MET A 50 -11.80 -4.83 -7.17
CA MET A 50 -12.05 -3.41 -6.91
C MET A 50 -11.11 -2.45 -7.64
N PRO A 51 -11.52 -1.20 -7.88
CA PRO A 51 -10.66 -0.19 -8.53
C PRO A 51 -9.47 0.25 -7.66
N CYS A 52 -9.61 0.21 -6.32
CA CYS A 52 -8.61 0.75 -5.38
C CYS A 52 -7.21 0.14 -5.54
N ASN A 53 -7.14 -1.13 -5.91
CA ASN A 53 -5.91 -1.91 -5.98
C ASN A 53 -5.62 -2.44 -7.39
N PHE A 54 -6.50 -2.17 -8.36
CA PHE A 54 -6.48 -2.75 -9.70
C PHE A 54 -5.18 -2.45 -10.45
N HIS A 55 -4.64 -1.23 -10.31
CA HIS A 55 -3.43 -0.78 -11.00
C HIS A 55 -2.13 -1.20 -10.30
N LEU A 56 -2.18 -1.76 -9.09
CA LEU A 56 -0.97 -2.03 -8.30
C LEU A 56 -0.01 -3.05 -8.95
N ARG A 57 -0.50 -3.93 -9.83
CA ARG A 57 0.34 -4.81 -10.65
C ARG A 57 1.27 -4.01 -11.57
N LYS A 58 0.77 -2.93 -12.18
CA LYS A 58 1.57 -2.03 -13.03
C LYS A 58 2.59 -1.26 -12.19
N LEU A 59 2.17 -0.77 -11.02
CA LEU A 59 3.05 -0.04 -10.10
C LEU A 59 4.20 -0.93 -9.60
N ALA A 60 3.94 -2.21 -9.33
CA ALA A 60 4.97 -3.15 -8.92
C ALA A 60 6.11 -3.25 -9.93
N GLU A 61 5.82 -3.28 -11.24
CA GLU A 61 6.87 -3.29 -12.26
C GLU A 61 7.75 -2.04 -12.24
N TRP A 62 7.16 -0.86 -12.01
CA TRP A 62 7.92 0.38 -11.85
C TRP A 62 8.79 0.39 -10.59
N VAL A 63 8.25 -0.10 -9.48
CA VAL A 63 9.02 -0.25 -8.23
C VAL A 63 10.17 -1.24 -8.41
N LYS A 64 9.92 -2.40 -9.05
CA LYS A 64 10.94 -3.40 -9.40
C LYS A 64 12.06 -2.78 -10.24
N ALA A 65 11.71 -1.96 -11.23
CA ALA A 65 12.69 -1.25 -12.03
C ALA A 65 13.55 -0.28 -11.19
N GLY A 66 12.93 0.45 -10.27
CA GLY A 66 13.63 1.33 -9.32
C GLY A 66 14.59 0.57 -8.41
N VAL A 67 14.15 -0.55 -7.84
CA VAL A 67 14.99 -1.43 -7.01
C VAL A 67 16.19 -1.96 -7.79
N ARG A 68 15.98 -2.47 -9.00
CA ARG A 68 17.05 -2.99 -9.85
C ARG A 68 18.07 -1.91 -10.19
N ALA A 69 17.60 -0.72 -10.56
CA ALA A 69 18.47 0.42 -10.87
C ALA A 69 19.31 0.87 -9.67
N ALA A 70 18.80 0.71 -8.45
CA ALA A 70 19.52 1.02 -7.21
C ALA A 70 20.42 -0.12 -6.70
N GLY A 71 20.51 -1.26 -7.41
CA GLY A 71 21.40 -2.37 -7.06
C GLY A 71 20.79 -3.44 -6.15
N GLY A 72 19.47 -3.43 -5.96
CA GLY A 72 18.75 -4.50 -5.26
C GLY A 72 18.16 -5.55 -6.21
N THR A 73 17.77 -6.70 -5.63
CA THR A 73 17.04 -7.78 -6.32
C THR A 73 15.60 -7.78 -5.84
N PRO A 74 14.62 -7.33 -6.64
CA PRO A 74 13.23 -7.30 -6.19
C PRO A 74 12.59 -8.69 -6.28
N MET A 75 11.86 -9.07 -5.23
CA MET A 75 11.03 -10.27 -5.15
C MET A 75 9.61 -9.88 -4.77
N GLU A 76 8.70 -9.92 -5.74
CA GLU A 76 7.31 -9.58 -5.53
C GLU A 76 6.53 -10.77 -4.99
N PHE A 77 5.65 -10.49 -4.02
CA PHE A 77 4.62 -11.42 -3.56
C PHE A 77 3.33 -10.63 -3.34
N ASN A 78 2.20 -11.32 -3.23
CA ASN A 78 0.89 -10.68 -3.09
C ASN A 78 0.21 -11.11 -1.78
N THR A 79 -0.58 -10.20 -1.21
CA THR A 79 -1.51 -10.49 -0.12
C THR A 79 -2.93 -10.05 -0.50
N ILE A 80 -3.90 -10.36 0.35
CA ILE A 80 -5.32 -10.08 0.08
C ILE A 80 -5.66 -8.60 0.20
N ALA A 81 -6.81 -8.21 -0.34
CA ALA A 81 -7.43 -6.93 -0.08
C ALA A 81 -8.96 -7.06 -0.18
N VAL A 82 -9.69 -6.29 0.63
CA VAL A 82 -11.16 -6.29 0.68
C VAL A 82 -11.66 -4.89 0.34
N SER A 83 -12.72 -4.81 -0.45
CA SER A 83 -13.26 -3.55 -0.99
C SER A 83 -14.42 -3.03 -0.18
N ASP A 84 -14.16 -2.14 0.79
CA ASP A 84 -15.22 -1.56 1.63
C ASP A 84 -16.37 -0.97 0.79
N GLY A 85 -16.05 -0.32 -0.33
CA GLY A 85 -17.05 0.26 -1.23
C GLY A 85 -17.98 -0.76 -1.90
N VAL A 86 -17.49 -1.96 -2.25
CA VAL A 86 -18.29 -2.99 -2.95
C VAL A 86 -19.18 -3.76 -1.99
N ILE A 87 -18.68 -4.08 -0.78
CA ILE A 87 -19.41 -4.91 0.19
C ILE A 87 -20.24 -4.08 1.19
N MET A 88 -20.28 -2.75 1.05
CA MET A 88 -21.04 -1.88 1.94
C MET A 88 -22.53 -2.24 1.95
N GLY A 89 -23.11 -2.30 3.15
CA GLY A 89 -24.52 -2.70 3.32
C GLY A 89 -24.78 -4.20 3.24
N THR A 90 -23.74 -5.04 3.12
CA THR A 90 -23.87 -6.51 3.07
C THR A 90 -23.19 -7.20 4.24
N GLU A 91 -23.48 -8.50 4.44
CA GLU A 91 -22.80 -9.36 5.41
C GLU A 91 -21.28 -9.42 5.19
N GLY A 92 -20.82 -9.16 3.96
CA GLY A 92 -19.41 -9.07 3.61
C GLY A 92 -18.64 -8.05 4.43
N MET A 93 -19.29 -6.98 4.92
CA MET A 93 -18.64 -5.92 5.73
C MET A 93 -17.96 -6.45 6.99
N LYS A 94 -18.39 -7.61 7.50
CA LYS A 94 -17.72 -8.32 8.62
C LYS A 94 -16.29 -8.75 8.29
N ALA A 95 -15.95 -8.87 7.00
CA ALA A 95 -14.60 -9.20 6.52
C ALA A 95 -13.68 -7.98 6.38
N SER A 96 -14.20 -6.75 6.45
CA SER A 96 -13.41 -5.53 6.22
C SER A 96 -12.30 -5.36 7.26
N LEU A 97 -12.64 -5.10 8.52
CA LEU A 97 -11.61 -4.74 9.52
C LEU A 97 -10.62 -5.88 9.79
N ILE A 98 -11.09 -7.14 9.82
CA ILE A 98 -10.22 -8.30 10.02
C ILE A 98 -9.21 -8.49 8.87
N SER A 99 -9.51 -7.99 7.66
CA SER A 99 -8.54 -8.01 6.56
C SER A 99 -7.25 -7.26 6.90
N ARG A 100 -7.29 -6.23 7.77
CA ARG A 100 -6.10 -5.52 8.26
C ARG A 100 -5.10 -6.47 8.92
N GLU A 101 -5.59 -7.36 9.79
CA GLU A 101 -4.76 -8.32 10.51
C GLU A 101 -4.21 -9.38 9.56
N VAL A 102 -5.07 -9.91 8.68
CA VAL A 102 -4.66 -10.92 7.69
C VAL A 102 -3.58 -10.38 6.75
N ILE A 103 -3.70 -9.11 6.34
CA ILE A 103 -2.68 -8.43 5.53
C ILE A 103 -1.38 -8.29 6.32
N ALA A 104 -1.46 -7.82 7.58
CA ALA A 104 -0.28 -7.66 8.43
C ALA A 104 0.46 -8.98 8.62
N ASP A 105 -0.27 -10.02 9.03
CA ASP A 105 0.26 -11.35 9.31
C ASP A 105 0.78 -12.03 8.03
N SER A 106 0.12 -11.83 6.89
CA SER A 106 0.56 -12.37 5.60
C SER A 106 1.89 -11.76 5.15
N ILE A 107 2.05 -10.44 5.25
CA ILE A 107 3.30 -9.76 4.90
C ILE A 107 4.41 -10.15 5.89
N GLU A 108 4.11 -10.19 7.18
CA GLU A 108 5.05 -10.61 8.22
C GLU A 108 5.52 -12.06 8.00
N LEU A 109 4.61 -12.98 7.71
CA LEU A 109 4.91 -14.39 7.48
C LEU A 109 5.86 -14.57 6.30
N VAL A 110 5.57 -13.95 5.16
CA VAL A 110 6.44 -14.04 3.97
C VAL A 110 7.78 -13.36 4.24
N GLY A 111 7.79 -12.18 4.87
CA GLY A 111 9.00 -11.43 5.20
C GLY A 111 9.93 -12.19 6.16
N ARG A 112 9.39 -12.83 7.20
CA ARG A 112 10.17 -13.70 8.11
C ARG A 112 10.63 -14.97 7.43
N GLY A 113 9.80 -15.58 6.58
CA GLY A 113 10.11 -16.84 5.92
C GLY A 113 11.17 -16.72 4.82
N HIS A 114 11.15 -15.62 4.06
CA HIS A 114 12.06 -15.40 2.92
C HIS A 114 13.26 -14.49 3.24
N LEU A 115 13.36 -14.02 4.49
CA LEU A 115 14.52 -13.27 4.99
C LEU A 115 14.90 -12.09 4.10
N PHE A 116 13.90 -11.31 3.66
CA PHE A 116 14.14 -10.12 2.87
C PHE A 116 14.96 -9.10 3.67
N ASP A 117 15.89 -8.43 2.98
CA ASP A 117 16.71 -7.39 3.58
C ASP A 117 15.94 -6.08 3.73
N ALA A 118 15.02 -5.80 2.80
CA ALA A 118 14.10 -4.66 2.88
C ALA A 118 12.73 -5.03 2.32
N VAL A 119 11.68 -4.30 2.70
CA VAL A 119 10.32 -4.54 2.21
C VAL A 119 9.64 -3.24 1.77
N ILE A 120 9.06 -3.25 0.57
CA ILE A 120 8.19 -2.19 0.06
C ILE A 120 6.77 -2.72 0.01
N CYS A 121 5.82 -2.04 0.64
CA CYS A 121 4.42 -2.43 0.62
C CYS A 121 3.64 -1.53 -0.36
N LEU A 122 2.97 -2.12 -1.35
CA LEU A 122 2.07 -1.43 -2.27
C LEU A 122 0.65 -1.57 -1.75
N VAL A 123 0.00 -0.45 -1.49
CA VAL A 123 -1.31 -0.38 -0.82
C VAL A 123 -2.28 0.51 -1.59
N GLY A 124 -3.58 0.35 -1.36
CA GLY A 124 -4.63 1.09 -2.06
C GLY A 124 -5.86 1.31 -1.18
N CYS A 125 -6.70 0.29 -1.03
CA CYS A 125 -7.94 0.38 -0.26
C CYS A 125 -7.73 0.51 1.26
N ASP A 126 -8.69 1.11 1.96
CA ASP A 126 -8.74 1.42 3.39
C ASP A 126 -7.82 0.59 4.30
N LYS A 127 -8.08 -0.72 4.45
CA LYS A 127 -7.42 -1.56 5.45
C LYS A 127 -6.02 -2.04 5.03
N THR A 128 -5.68 -1.90 3.74
CA THR A 128 -4.35 -2.29 3.22
C THR A 128 -3.24 -1.41 3.77
N LEU A 129 -3.49 -0.10 3.93
CA LEU A 129 -2.50 0.85 4.44
C LEU A 129 -2.05 0.52 5.88
N PRO A 130 -2.95 0.46 6.88
CA PRO A 130 -2.55 0.12 8.23
C PRO A 130 -2.03 -1.32 8.35
N GLY A 131 -2.60 -2.29 7.61
CA GLY A 131 -2.11 -3.68 7.65
C GLY A 131 -0.65 -3.79 7.19
N ALA A 132 -0.29 -3.13 6.09
CA ALA A 132 1.08 -3.06 5.60
C ALA A 132 2.03 -2.34 6.56
N ALA A 133 1.59 -1.23 7.15
CA ALA A 133 2.37 -0.48 8.11
C ALA A 133 2.63 -1.30 9.40
N MET A 134 1.60 -1.98 9.91
CA MET A 134 1.75 -2.92 11.04
C MET A 134 2.79 -4.00 10.73
N ALA A 135 2.75 -4.61 9.53
CA ALA A 135 3.72 -5.63 9.14
C ALA A 135 5.16 -5.09 9.13
N LEU A 136 5.40 -3.89 8.57
CA LEU A 136 6.73 -3.29 8.54
C LEU A 136 7.26 -2.99 9.95
N LEU A 137 6.41 -2.52 10.86
CA LEU A 137 6.79 -2.26 12.26
C LEU A 137 7.08 -3.54 13.04
N ARG A 138 6.36 -4.63 12.76
CA ARG A 138 6.59 -5.95 13.38
C ARG A 138 7.85 -6.65 12.84
N LEU A 139 8.09 -6.55 11.54
CA LEU A 139 9.28 -7.10 10.88
C LEU A 139 10.56 -6.35 11.25
N ASP A 140 10.43 -5.03 11.40
CA ASP A 140 11.50 -4.06 11.60
C ASP A 140 12.69 -4.31 10.65
N VAL A 141 12.38 -4.22 9.36
CA VAL A 141 13.35 -4.21 8.25
C VAL A 141 13.23 -2.89 7.52
N PRO A 142 14.33 -2.35 6.93
CA PRO A 142 14.27 -1.15 6.12
C PRO A 142 13.18 -1.27 5.05
N GLY A 143 12.42 -0.21 4.83
CA GLY A 143 11.23 -0.33 4.02
C GLY A 143 10.33 0.91 4.06
N LEU A 144 9.29 0.87 3.24
CA LEU A 144 8.30 1.93 3.15
C LEU A 144 6.97 1.39 2.65
N VAL A 145 5.91 2.17 2.90
CA VAL A 145 4.58 1.97 2.33
C VAL A 145 4.39 2.94 1.17
N LEU A 146 4.00 2.44 0.00
CA LEU A 146 3.69 3.25 -1.18
C LEU A 146 2.19 3.17 -1.50
N TYR A 147 1.50 4.31 -1.38
CA TYR A 147 0.10 4.43 -1.74
C TYR A 147 -0.10 4.48 -3.26
N GLY A 148 -0.99 3.61 -3.75
CA GLY A 148 -1.40 3.52 -5.14
C GLY A 148 -1.96 4.82 -5.68
N GLY A 149 -2.59 5.63 -4.83
CA GLY A 149 -3.19 6.92 -5.20
C GLY A 149 -4.70 6.88 -5.24
N SER A 150 -5.28 8.06 -5.12
CA SER A 150 -6.72 8.26 -5.18
C SER A 150 -7.23 8.21 -6.62
N ILE A 151 -8.49 7.79 -6.80
CA ILE A 151 -9.23 7.87 -8.06
C ILE A 151 -9.52 9.33 -8.41
N ALA A 152 -9.58 9.65 -9.71
CA ALA A 152 -10.09 10.94 -10.16
C ALA A 152 -11.61 11.04 -9.91
N PRO A 153 -12.18 12.24 -9.73
CA PRO A 153 -13.62 12.39 -9.63
C PRO A 153 -14.32 11.99 -10.94
N GLY A 154 -15.49 11.37 -10.81
CA GLY A 154 -16.41 11.15 -11.92
C GLY A 154 -17.10 12.45 -12.34
N ARG A 155 -17.78 12.44 -13.49
CA ARG A 155 -18.56 13.59 -14.00
C ARG A 155 -20.00 13.18 -14.29
N PHE A 156 -20.94 13.84 -13.62
CA PHE A 156 -22.37 13.64 -13.81
C PHE A 156 -23.07 14.99 -13.80
N GLU A 157 -23.94 15.25 -14.79
CA GLU A 157 -24.71 16.51 -14.92
C GLU A 157 -23.87 17.80 -14.76
N GLY A 158 -22.65 17.82 -15.29
CA GLY A 158 -21.80 19.01 -15.24
C GLY A 158 -21.16 19.30 -13.89
N ARG A 159 -21.22 18.37 -12.92
CA ARG A 159 -20.51 18.45 -11.63
C ARG A 159 -19.62 17.22 -11.38
N ASP A 160 -18.63 17.41 -10.52
CA ASP A 160 -17.81 16.30 -10.03
C ASP A 160 -18.64 15.43 -9.06
N VAL A 161 -18.45 14.12 -9.16
CA VAL A 161 -19.12 13.12 -8.33
C VAL A 161 -18.14 12.04 -7.85
N THR A 162 -18.50 11.39 -6.76
CA THR A 162 -17.74 10.31 -6.14
C THR A 162 -18.69 9.16 -5.75
N ILE A 163 -18.13 8.08 -5.19
CA ILE A 163 -18.93 6.98 -4.65
C ILE A 163 -19.89 7.42 -3.52
N GLN A 164 -19.57 8.51 -2.79
CA GLN A 164 -20.47 9.06 -1.77
C GLN A 164 -21.78 9.55 -2.39
N ASP A 165 -21.70 10.26 -3.52
CA ASP A 165 -22.87 10.74 -4.24
C ASP A 165 -23.78 9.59 -4.66
N VAL A 166 -23.21 8.44 -5.04
CA VAL A 166 -23.98 7.23 -5.38
C VAL A 166 -24.72 6.70 -4.14
N PHE A 167 -24.06 6.63 -2.98
CA PHE A 167 -24.70 6.20 -1.74
C PHE A 167 -25.85 7.13 -1.31
N GLU A 168 -25.67 8.44 -1.46
CA GLU A 168 -26.73 9.43 -1.18
C GLU A 168 -27.87 9.35 -2.21
N ALA A 169 -27.53 9.10 -3.48
CA ALA A 169 -28.48 8.96 -4.57
C ALA A 169 -29.40 7.74 -4.41
N VAL A 170 -28.92 6.63 -3.83
CA VAL A 170 -29.77 5.50 -3.44
C VAL A 170 -30.87 5.95 -2.47
N GLY A 171 -30.53 6.79 -1.49
CA GLY A 171 -31.51 7.38 -0.57
C GLY A 171 -32.48 8.35 -1.25
N ALA A 172 -31.97 9.19 -2.16
CA ALA A 172 -32.81 10.11 -2.94
C ALA A 172 -33.79 9.37 -3.85
N HIS A 173 -33.35 8.29 -4.51
CA HIS A 173 -34.19 7.43 -5.33
C HIS A 173 -35.29 6.75 -4.50
N ALA A 174 -34.93 6.16 -3.35
CA ALA A 174 -35.89 5.55 -2.43
C ALA A 174 -36.95 6.56 -1.92
N ALA A 175 -36.58 7.84 -1.80
CA ALA A 175 -37.48 8.93 -1.43
C ALA A 175 -38.28 9.50 -2.61
N GLY A 176 -38.17 8.95 -3.83
CA GLY A 176 -38.85 9.42 -5.03
C GLY A 176 -38.31 10.75 -5.59
N LYS A 177 -37.10 11.16 -5.19
CA LYS A 177 -36.46 12.43 -5.58
C LYS A 177 -35.48 12.29 -6.76
N MET A 178 -35.23 11.06 -7.21
CA MET A 178 -34.35 10.75 -8.34
C MET A 178 -34.95 9.57 -9.12
N SER A 179 -34.92 9.63 -10.46
CA SER A 179 -35.40 8.53 -11.30
C SER A 179 -34.40 7.36 -11.31
N ALA A 180 -34.86 6.18 -11.72
CA ALA A 180 -33.98 5.01 -11.84
C ALA A 180 -32.93 5.22 -12.94
N GLU A 181 -33.29 5.92 -14.01
CA GLU A 181 -32.40 6.27 -15.12
C GLU A 181 -31.28 7.21 -14.66
N ALA A 182 -31.63 8.27 -13.93
CA ALA A 182 -30.64 9.21 -13.39
C ALA A 182 -29.69 8.53 -12.38
N LEU A 183 -30.21 7.61 -11.55
CA LEU A 183 -29.38 6.82 -10.64
C LEU A 183 -28.39 5.92 -11.41
N ALA A 184 -28.84 5.25 -12.46
CA ALA A 184 -27.98 4.38 -13.29
C ALA A 184 -26.91 5.17 -14.06
N GLU A 185 -27.24 6.36 -14.55
CA GLU A 185 -26.27 7.26 -15.19
C GLU A 185 -25.21 7.75 -14.19
N LEU A 186 -25.61 8.10 -12.97
CA LEU A 186 -24.68 8.49 -11.90
C LEU A 186 -23.78 7.31 -11.50
N GLU A 187 -24.34 6.12 -11.31
CA GLU A 187 -23.60 4.89 -11.00
C GLU A 187 -22.48 4.63 -12.02
N ALA A 188 -22.81 4.71 -13.31
CA ALA A 188 -21.85 4.48 -14.40
C ALA A 188 -20.73 5.55 -14.47
N ALA A 189 -20.96 6.74 -13.91
CA ALA A 189 -20.05 7.88 -14.01
C ALA A 189 -19.14 8.08 -12.78
N ALA A 190 -19.55 7.64 -11.60
CA ALA A 190 -18.93 8.05 -10.33
C ALA A 190 -17.49 7.54 -10.11
N CYS A 191 -17.13 6.41 -10.71
CA CYS A 191 -15.83 5.76 -10.54
C CYS A 191 -15.14 5.59 -11.91
N PRO A 192 -14.45 6.63 -12.42
CA PRO A 192 -13.98 6.66 -13.81
C PRO A 192 -12.77 5.76 -14.12
N GLY A 193 -12.12 5.17 -13.13
CA GLY A 193 -10.88 4.41 -13.33
C GLY A 193 -10.32 3.79 -12.04
N ALA A 194 -9.02 3.49 -12.06
CA ALA A 194 -8.33 2.92 -10.91
C ALA A 194 -8.06 3.97 -9.80
N GLY A 195 -7.93 3.48 -8.56
CA GLY A 195 -7.57 4.30 -7.40
C GLY A 195 -8.57 4.18 -6.25
N ALA A 196 -8.13 4.55 -5.04
CA ALA A 196 -9.00 4.51 -3.86
C ALA A 196 -9.93 5.73 -3.81
N CYS A 197 -10.99 5.64 -3.00
CA CYS A 197 -12.05 6.66 -2.92
C CYS A 197 -11.50 8.10 -2.82
N GLY A 198 -12.09 9.02 -3.57
CA GLY A 198 -11.60 10.40 -3.80
C GLY A 198 -11.54 11.31 -2.57
N ALA A 199 -12.46 11.15 -1.61
CA ALA A 199 -12.58 12.04 -0.47
C ALA A 199 -11.60 11.68 0.68
N GLN A 200 -11.60 12.46 1.76
CA GLN A 200 -10.84 12.18 3.00
C GLN A 200 -11.45 11.03 3.82
N PHE A 201 -11.76 9.91 3.17
CA PHE A 201 -12.09 8.64 3.83
C PHE A 201 -10.83 7.95 4.34
N THR A 202 -10.95 6.71 4.84
CA THR A 202 -9.85 6.03 5.53
C THR A 202 -8.61 5.87 4.64
N ALA A 203 -8.75 5.48 3.37
CA ALA A 203 -7.60 5.33 2.47
C ALA A 203 -6.74 6.60 2.36
N ASN A 204 -7.34 7.75 2.00
CA ASN A 204 -6.60 9.01 1.88
C ASN A 204 -6.14 9.56 3.25
N THR A 205 -6.95 9.38 4.31
CA THR A 205 -6.57 9.75 5.68
C THR A 205 -5.31 8.98 6.11
N MET A 206 -5.31 7.66 5.93
CA MET A 206 -4.18 6.82 6.31
C MET A 206 -2.96 7.04 5.40
N ALA A 207 -3.15 7.33 4.11
CA ALA A 207 -2.06 7.66 3.22
C ALA A 207 -1.29 8.90 3.70
N LEU A 208 -2.02 9.96 4.05
CA LEU A 208 -1.45 11.17 4.65
C LEU A 208 -0.79 10.86 6.01
N THR A 209 -1.50 10.11 6.85
CA THR A 209 -1.02 9.71 8.18
C THR A 209 0.34 9.00 8.10
N LEU A 210 0.53 8.11 7.13
CA LEU A 210 1.78 7.37 6.94
C LEU A 210 2.94 8.27 6.45
N GLU A 211 2.67 9.34 5.71
CA GLU A 211 3.70 10.35 5.39
C GLU A 211 4.16 11.08 6.65
N PHE A 212 3.23 11.51 7.51
CA PHE A 212 3.55 12.20 8.76
C PHE A 212 4.21 11.29 9.82
N LEU A 213 3.92 9.98 9.79
CA LEU A 213 4.64 8.99 10.59
C LEU A 213 6.06 8.72 10.07
N GLY A 214 6.36 9.08 8.82
CA GLY A 214 7.63 8.79 8.15
C GLY A 214 7.70 7.40 7.51
N MET A 215 6.57 6.68 7.42
CA MET A 215 6.50 5.35 6.79
C MET A 215 6.28 5.41 5.28
N SER A 216 5.86 6.56 4.77
CA SER A 216 5.67 6.82 3.34
C SER A 216 6.45 8.06 2.90
N PRO A 217 6.92 8.13 1.64
CA PRO A 217 7.60 9.32 1.13
C PRO A 217 6.64 10.51 1.08
N VAL A 218 7.07 11.67 1.58
CA VAL A 218 6.25 12.89 1.62
C VAL A 218 5.86 13.34 0.21
N GLY A 219 4.59 13.70 0.02
CA GLY A 219 4.03 14.20 -1.23
C GLY A 219 3.66 13.13 -2.26
N TYR A 220 3.79 11.83 -1.91
CA TYR A 220 3.44 10.74 -2.83
C TYR A 220 1.98 10.32 -2.68
N ALA A 221 1.40 10.54 -1.50
CA ALA A 221 0.00 10.28 -1.20
C ALA A 221 -0.96 11.15 -2.02
N THR A 222 -0.51 12.34 -2.43
CA THR A 222 -1.29 13.30 -3.23
C THR A 222 -1.24 13.03 -4.74
N ILE A 223 -0.43 12.08 -5.20
CA ILE A 223 -0.37 11.71 -6.62
C ILE A 223 -1.53 10.74 -6.90
N LEU A 224 -2.43 11.10 -7.81
CA LEU A 224 -3.56 10.25 -8.21
C LEU A 224 -3.07 8.93 -8.84
N ALA A 225 -3.93 7.92 -8.82
CA ALA A 225 -3.59 6.57 -9.30
C ALA A 225 -3.17 6.54 -10.78
N GLU A 226 -3.84 7.33 -11.62
CA GLU A 226 -3.60 7.40 -13.06
C GLU A 226 -2.81 8.64 -13.49
N ASP A 227 -2.31 9.44 -12.53
CA ASP A 227 -1.46 10.59 -12.83
C ASP A 227 -0.13 10.13 -13.45
N PRO A 228 0.36 10.77 -14.54
CA PRO A 228 1.64 10.41 -15.17
C PRO A 228 2.84 10.42 -14.22
N ARG A 229 2.80 11.22 -13.15
CA ARG A 229 3.85 11.27 -12.13
C ARG A 229 3.96 9.99 -11.31
N LYS A 230 2.94 9.12 -11.31
CA LYS A 230 2.93 7.88 -10.53
C LYS A 230 4.04 6.92 -10.95
N GLU A 231 4.43 6.89 -12.22
CA GLU A 231 5.56 6.07 -12.68
C GLU A 231 6.88 6.53 -12.05
N ALA A 232 7.20 7.81 -12.18
CA ALA A 232 8.44 8.38 -11.64
C ALA A 232 8.50 8.20 -10.11
N ALA A 233 7.39 8.46 -9.41
CA ALA A 233 7.27 8.24 -7.98
C ALA A 233 7.49 6.76 -7.59
N SER A 234 6.92 5.81 -8.34
CA SER A 234 7.06 4.38 -8.06
C SER A 234 8.50 3.89 -8.25
N ARG A 235 9.19 4.34 -9.31
CA ARG A 235 10.62 4.05 -9.52
C ARG A 235 11.48 4.66 -8.41
N ALA A 236 11.19 5.90 -8.02
CA ALA A 236 11.90 6.58 -6.94
C ALA A 236 11.68 5.91 -5.58
N ALA A 237 10.48 5.39 -5.31
CA ALA A 237 10.20 4.60 -4.11
C ALA A 237 11.01 3.29 -4.06
N GLY A 238 11.14 2.60 -5.20
CA GLY A 238 12.02 1.43 -5.32
C GLY A 238 13.48 1.75 -4.97
N ALA A 239 14.01 2.86 -5.51
CA ALA A 239 15.36 3.31 -5.20
C ALA A 239 15.52 3.79 -3.74
N LEU A 240 14.49 4.44 -3.20
CA LEU A 240 14.45 4.90 -1.81
C LEU A 240 14.57 3.73 -0.83
N ALA A 241 13.85 2.62 -1.04
CA ALA A 241 13.95 1.47 -0.16
C ALA A 241 15.36 0.88 -0.09
N VAL A 242 16.06 0.80 -1.24
CA VAL A 242 17.46 0.36 -1.29
C VAL A 242 18.38 1.36 -0.59
N ARG A 243 18.10 2.67 -0.69
CA ARG A 243 18.84 3.69 0.05
C ARG A 243 18.65 3.56 1.57
N LEU A 244 17.41 3.43 2.04
CA LEU A 244 17.10 3.23 3.46
C LEU A 244 17.81 1.98 4.00
N LEU A 245 17.84 0.91 3.21
CA LEU A 245 18.61 -0.28 3.52
C LEU A 245 20.11 0.02 3.65
N ASN A 246 20.73 0.65 2.66
CA ASN A 246 22.16 0.96 2.69
C ASN A 246 22.55 1.90 3.86
N GLU A 247 21.65 2.79 4.25
CA GLU A 247 21.82 3.71 5.38
C GLU A 247 21.47 3.07 6.74
N GLY A 248 20.91 1.85 6.76
CA GLY A 248 20.49 1.19 7.98
C GLY A 248 19.34 1.91 8.69
N VAL A 249 18.39 2.45 7.92
CA VAL A 249 17.20 3.15 8.42
C VAL A 249 16.04 2.16 8.58
N PHE A 250 15.62 1.95 9.81
CA PHE A 250 14.57 1.00 10.20
C PHE A 250 13.27 1.73 10.55
N PRO A 251 12.09 1.13 10.26
CA PRO A 251 10.80 1.73 10.57
C PRO A 251 10.68 2.22 12.02
N ARG A 252 11.13 1.44 13.00
CA ARG A 252 11.03 1.82 14.42
C ARG A 252 11.90 3.02 14.82
N GLN A 253 12.90 3.40 14.02
CA GLN A 253 13.68 4.61 14.25
C GLN A 253 12.89 5.88 13.86
N LEU A 254 11.90 5.74 12.97
CA LEU A 254 11.06 6.85 12.48
C LEU A 254 9.80 7.01 13.33
N ILE A 255 9.33 5.93 13.95
CA ILE A 255 8.15 5.94 14.80
C ILE A 255 8.51 6.40 16.22
N THR A 256 7.99 7.58 16.58
CA THR A 256 8.22 8.23 17.87
C THR A 256 6.91 8.82 18.38
N PRO A 257 6.78 9.14 19.69
CA PRO A 257 5.64 9.88 20.19
C PRO A 257 5.37 11.15 19.39
N LYS A 258 6.44 11.84 18.93
CA LYS A 258 6.31 13.05 18.13
C LYS A 258 5.76 12.79 16.73
N SER A 259 6.16 11.70 16.06
CA SER A 259 5.61 11.38 14.75
C SER A 259 4.13 10.97 14.84
N PHE A 260 3.71 10.32 15.93
CA PHE A 260 2.29 10.10 16.22
C PHE A 260 1.51 11.40 16.45
N GLU A 261 2.03 12.34 17.24
CA GLU A 261 1.40 13.66 17.41
C GLU A 261 1.23 14.39 16.06
N ASN A 262 2.25 14.36 15.21
CA ASN A 262 2.18 14.95 13.88
C ASN A 262 1.12 14.27 13.00
N ALA A 263 1.05 12.94 13.05
CA ALA A 263 0.06 12.17 12.32
C ALA A 263 -1.37 12.47 12.82
N ILE A 264 -1.59 12.50 14.14
CA ILE A 264 -2.88 12.89 14.74
C ILE A 264 -3.27 14.31 14.34
N ALA A 265 -2.32 15.25 14.38
CA ALA A 265 -2.56 16.62 13.95
C ALA A 265 -2.98 16.67 12.46
N SER A 266 -2.32 15.92 11.58
CA SER A 266 -2.71 15.83 10.17
C SER A 266 -4.16 15.37 10.01
N VAL A 267 -4.57 14.30 10.70
CA VAL A 267 -5.95 13.78 10.68
C VAL A 267 -6.94 14.83 11.15
N ALA A 268 -6.66 15.52 12.26
CA ALA A 268 -7.54 16.54 12.81
C ALA A 268 -7.67 17.75 11.86
N THR A 269 -6.55 18.21 11.27
CA THR A 269 -6.54 19.38 10.38
C THR A 269 -7.21 19.16 9.03
N THR A 270 -7.20 17.92 8.51
CA THR A 270 -7.83 17.60 7.22
C THR A 270 -9.27 17.11 7.35
N GLY A 271 -9.80 16.97 8.58
CA GLY A 271 -11.10 16.34 8.81
C GLY A 271 -11.09 14.85 8.43
N GLY A 272 -9.97 14.17 8.68
CA GLY A 272 -9.77 12.78 8.31
C GLY A 272 -10.70 11.80 9.06
N SER A 273 -10.80 10.59 8.53
CA SER A 273 -11.68 9.53 9.03
C SER A 273 -11.42 9.19 10.50
N THR A 274 -12.49 8.97 11.26
CA THR A 274 -12.44 8.46 12.64
C THR A 274 -11.81 7.06 12.74
N ASN A 275 -11.81 6.27 11.66
CA ASN A 275 -11.10 4.99 11.60
C ASN A 275 -9.59 5.14 11.84
N ALA A 276 -9.01 6.32 11.58
CA ALA A 276 -7.61 6.61 11.88
C ALA A 276 -7.28 6.41 13.36
N VAL A 277 -8.23 6.62 14.28
CA VAL A 277 -8.04 6.34 15.71
C VAL A 277 -7.71 4.86 15.93
N LEU A 278 -8.48 3.95 15.35
CA LEU A 278 -8.27 2.50 15.46
C LEU A 278 -6.95 2.06 14.83
N HIS A 279 -6.57 2.71 13.73
CA HIS A 279 -5.37 2.36 12.97
C HIS A 279 -4.10 2.89 13.64
N LEU A 280 -4.09 4.15 14.09
CA LEU A 280 -2.97 4.72 14.82
C LEU A 280 -2.69 3.97 16.12
N LEU A 281 -3.73 3.60 16.87
CA LEU A 281 -3.58 2.78 18.07
C LEU A 281 -2.96 1.41 17.75
N ALA A 282 -3.37 0.77 16.66
CA ALA A 282 -2.80 -0.52 16.24
C ALA A 282 -1.34 -0.41 15.77
N LEU A 283 -0.93 0.73 15.21
CA LEU A 283 0.46 1.00 14.83
C LEU A 283 1.35 1.33 16.03
N ALA A 284 0.77 1.82 17.13
CA ALA A 284 1.51 2.18 18.34
C ALA A 284 1.80 1.00 19.29
N GLN A 285 1.11 -0.13 19.10
CA GLN A 285 1.32 -1.36 19.89
C GLN A 285 2.63 -2.05 19.52
#